data_AF-A0A9P5SJH6-F1
#
_entry.id   AF-A0A9P5SJH6-F1
#
_cell.length_a   1.000
_cell.length_b   1.000
_cell.length_c   1.000
_cell.angle_alpha   90.00
_cell.angle_beta   90.00
_cell.angle_gamma   90.00
#
_symmetry.space_group_name_H-M   'P 1'
#
loop_
_entity.id
_entity.type
_entity.pdbx_description
1 polymer ?
#
loop_
_entity_poly.entity_id
_entity_poly.type
_entity_poly.pdbx_seq_one_letter_code
_entity_poly.pdbx_strand_id
1 'polypeptide(L)'
;CPDCHGPRTFEFQIMPQLINYLAIDHSAADALDFGTVLVYSCKENCHKSGKHYQHEIALAQHFSEDGMQGGNMHAGPSVSVESK
;
A
#
# COMPACT_ATOMS: atom_id res chain seq x y z
N CYS A 1 11.68 8.65 10.02
CA CYS A 1 12.77 9.14 9.14
C CYS A 1 14.11 8.78 9.76
N PRO A 2 15.12 8.30 9.02
CA PRO A 2 16.41 7.94 9.60
C PRO A 2 17.29 9.17 9.92
N ASP A 3 16.96 10.35 9.36
CA ASP A 3 17.74 11.57 9.56
C ASP A 3 17.23 12.41 10.74
N CYS A 4 15.91 12.56 10.94
CA CYS A 4 15.34 13.37 12.03
C CYS A 4 14.63 12.56 13.12
N HIS A 5 14.54 11.23 12.97
CA HIS A 5 13.78 10.32 13.84
C HIS A 5 12.27 10.62 13.95
N GLY A 6 11.76 11.62 13.23
CA GLY A 6 10.33 11.93 13.15
C GLY A 6 9.52 10.86 12.42
N PRO A 7 8.18 10.89 12.56
CA PRO A 7 7.29 9.92 11.92
C PRO A 7 7.35 10.02 10.40
N ARG A 8 6.96 8.93 9.74
CA ARG A 8 6.62 8.97 8.30
C ARG A 8 5.11 9.04 8.14
N THR A 9 4.67 9.76 7.11
CA THR A 9 3.25 9.92 6.76
C THR A 9 3.02 9.43 5.34
N PHE A 10 1.79 9.04 5.03
CA PHE A 10 1.42 8.67 3.67
C PHE A 10 1.57 9.89 2.75
N GLU A 11 2.21 9.70 1.60
CA GLU A 11 2.38 10.77 0.63
C GLU A 11 1.56 10.51 -0.62
N PHE A 12 1.77 9.35 -1.26
CA PHE A 12 1.03 8.99 -2.47
C PHE A 12 0.95 7.48 -2.67
N GLN A 13 0.01 7.12 -3.54
CA GLN A 13 -0.25 5.76 -3.99
C GLN A 13 0.17 5.63 -5.46
N ILE A 14 0.91 4.58 -5.78
CA ILE A 14 1.24 4.22 -7.16
C ILE A 14 0.30 3.10 -7.61
N MET A 15 -0.55 3.41 -8.56
CA MET A 15 -1.39 2.43 -9.25
C MET A 15 -0.83 2.12 -10.63
N PRO A 16 -0.97 0.87 -11.13
CA PRO A 16 -0.60 0.52 -12.49
C PRO A 16 -1.42 1.33 -13.50
N GLN A 17 -0.74 2.17 -14.28
CA GLN A 17 -1.39 3.03 -15.28
C GLN A 17 -2.18 2.24 -16.34
N LEU A 18 -1.78 0.99 -16.60
CA LEU A 18 -2.43 0.12 -17.57
C LEU A 18 -3.89 -0.19 -17.21
N ILE A 19 -4.25 -0.24 -15.92
CA ILE A 19 -5.63 -0.47 -15.45
C ILE A 19 -6.62 0.46 -16.14
N ASN A 20 -6.25 1.73 -16.26
CA ASN A 20 -7.14 2.76 -16.82
C ASN A 20 -7.46 2.54 -18.30
N TYR A 21 -6.68 1.70 -18.99
CA TYR A 21 -6.85 1.39 -20.42
C TYR A 21 -7.37 -0.02 -20.66
N LEU A 22 -7.38 -0.86 -19.64
CA LEU A 22 -7.97 -2.18 -19.73
C LEU A 22 -9.47 -2.03 -19.44
N ALA A 23 -10.30 -2.35 -20.43
CA ALA A 23 -11.75 -2.41 -20.26
C ALA A 23 -12.13 -3.65 -19.45
N ILE A 24 -11.74 -3.69 -18.17
CA ILE A 24 -11.93 -4.83 -17.27
C ILE A 24 -13.33 -4.75 -16.69
N ASP A 25 -14.07 -5.84 -16.83
CA ASP A 25 -15.28 -6.05 -16.03
C ASP A 25 -14.87 -6.50 -14.62
N HIS A 26 -14.89 -5.56 -13.68
CA HIS A 26 -14.53 -5.84 -12.28
C HIS A 26 -15.52 -6.76 -11.56
N SER A 27 -16.67 -7.09 -12.17
CA SER A 27 -17.63 -8.06 -11.63
C SER A 27 -17.36 -9.50 -12.06
N ALA A 28 -16.45 -9.71 -13.01
CA ALA A 28 -16.08 -11.02 -13.49
C ALA A 28 -15.21 -11.76 -12.46
N ALA A 29 -15.45 -13.06 -12.30
CA ALA A 29 -14.70 -13.89 -11.35
C ALA A 29 -13.22 -14.07 -11.73
N ASP A 30 -12.88 -13.83 -13.00
CA ASP A 30 -11.54 -13.87 -13.57
C ASP A 30 -11.02 -12.46 -13.92
N ALA A 31 -11.61 -11.42 -13.32
CA ALA A 31 -11.15 -10.06 -13.48
C ALA A 31 -9.67 -9.93 -13.10
N LEU A 32 -8.92 -9.14 -13.88
CA LEU A 32 -7.52 -8.92 -13.63
C LEU A 32 -7.34 -8.04 -12.38
N ASP A 33 -6.68 -8.59 -11.37
CA ASP A 33 -6.35 -7.88 -10.13
C ASP A 33 -4.99 -7.19 -10.21
N PHE A 34 -4.88 -6.08 -9.49
CA PHE A 34 -3.67 -5.28 -9.47
C PHE A 34 -3.31 -4.88 -8.05
N GLY A 35 -2.08 -5.20 -7.66
CA GLY A 35 -1.49 -4.69 -6.43
C GLY A 35 -1.24 -3.19 -6.51
N THR A 36 -1.13 -2.58 -5.34
CA THR A 36 -0.86 -1.15 -5.21
C THR A 36 0.34 -0.91 -4.32
N VAL A 37 1.16 0.08 -4.64
CA VAL A 37 2.29 0.50 -3.80
C VAL A 37 1.93 1.79 -3.07
N LEU A 38 2.03 1.77 -1.74
CA LEU A 38 1.83 2.94 -0.88
C LEU A 38 3.20 3.50 -0.47
N VAL A 39 3.41 4.79 -0.71
CA VAL A 39 4.66 5.47 -0.37
C VAL A 39 4.46 6.34 0.86
N TYR A 40 5.36 6.17 1.83
CA TYR A 40 5.40 6.93 3.07
C TYR A 40 6.72 7.69 3.16
N SER A 41 6.62 8.99 3.41
CA SER A 41 7.78 9.87 3.51
C SER A 41 7.87 10.60 4.84
N CYS A 42 9.03 11.22 5.09
CA CYS A 42 9.23 12.03 6.29
C CYS A 42 8.26 13.22 6.33
N LYS A 43 7.46 13.32 7.41
CA LYS A 43 6.55 14.45 7.62
C LYS A 43 7.25 15.82 7.60
N GLU A 44 8.47 15.85 8.13
CA GLU A 44 9.27 17.08 8.25
C GLU A 44 10.07 17.41 6.98
N ASN A 45 9.82 16.68 5.88
CA ASN A 45 10.50 16.84 4.58
C ASN A 45 12.02 17.08 4.70
N CYS A 46 12.68 16.21 5.46
CA CYS A 46 14.07 16.43 5.82
C CYS A 46 14.98 16.29 4.62
N HIS A 47 15.74 17.35 4.32
CA HIS A 47 16.84 17.32 3.36
C HIS A 47 18.17 17.47 4.09
N LYS A 48 19.06 16.48 3.95
CA LYS A 48 20.40 16.55 4.52
C LYS A 48 21.38 17.08 3.47
N SER A 49 22.13 18.12 3.80
CA SER A 49 23.18 18.65 2.91
C SER A 49 24.16 17.54 2.50
N GLY A 50 24.48 17.47 1.21
CA GLY A 50 25.31 16.42 0.62
C GLY A 50 24.59 15.09 0.35
N LYS A 51 23.30 14.95 0.66
CA LYS A 51 22.48 13.83 0.21
C LYS A 51 21.55 14.26 -0.92
N HIS A 52 21.58 13.50 -2.02
CA HIS A 52 20.68 13.69 -3.16
C HIS A 52 19.42 12.82 -3.10
N TYR A 53 19.43 11.76 -2.27
CA TYR A 53 18.33 10.82 -2.11
C TYR A 53 18.04 10.58 -0.62
N GLN A 54 16.77 10.45 -0.29
CA GLN A 54 16.30 10.21 1.08
C GLN A 54 15.61 8.85 1.21
N HIS A 55 15.76 8.23 2.38
CA HIS A 55 15.24 6.90 2.65
C HIS A 55 13.76 6.95 3.04
N GLU A 56 12.91 6.61 2.08
CA GLU A 56 11.46 6.47 2.26
C GLU A 56 11.01 5.00 2.31
N ILE A 57 9.75 4.79 2.66
CA ILE A 57 9.17 3.45 2.81
C ILE A 57 8.12 3.23 1.72
N ALA A 58 8.20 2.09 1.04
CA ALA A 58 7.18 1.62 0.12
C ALA A 58 6.56 0.33 0.68
N LEU A 59 5.24 0.28 0.78
CA LEU A 59 4.49 -0.91 1.15
C LEU A 59 3.73 -1.41 -0.07
N ALA A 60 4.03 -2.64 -0.50
CA ALA A 60 3.29 -3.31 -1.56
C ALA A 60 2.07 -4.02 -0.95
N GLN A 61 0.88 -3.55 -1.30
CA GLN A 61 -0.35 -4.28 -1.03
C GLN A 61 -0.50 -5.37 -2.08
N HIS A 62 -0.41 -6.62 -1.62
CA HIS A 62 -0.82 -7.79 -2.37
C HIS A 62 -2.29 -8.06 -2.01
N PHE A 63 -3.16 -8.18 -3.01
CA PHE A 63 -4.53 -8.65 -2.78
C PHE A 63 -4.51 -10.18 -2.68
N SER A 64 -5.21 -10.73 -1.67
CA SER A 64 -5.40 -12.17 -1.52
C SER A 64 -6.69 -12.61 -2.20
N GLU A 65 -6.70 -13.85 -2.69
CA GLU A 65 -7.87 -14.52 -3.29
C GLU A 65 -9.08 -14.59 -2.32
N ASP A 66 -8.87 -14.35 -1.02
CA ASP A 66 -9.90 -14.37 0.01
C ASP A 66 -10.85 -13.16 -0.04
N GLY A 67 -10.46 -12.06 -0.70
CA GLY A 67 -11.27 -10.84 -0.79
C GLY A 67 -12.42 -10.89 -1.79
N MET A 68 -12.42 -11.89 -2.69
CA MET A 68 -13.35 -12.02 -3.82
C MET A 68 -14.47 -13.05 -3.57
N GLN A 69 -14.45 -13.75 -2.44
CA GLN A 69 -15.46 -14.77 -2.12
C GLN A 69 -16.68 -14.14 -1.47
N GLY A 70 -17.59 -13.67 -2.33
CA GLY A 70 -18.96 -13.34 -1.95
C GLY A 70 -19.62 -14.54 -1.25
N GLY A 71 -19.79 -14.44 0.07
CA GLY A 71 -20.68 -15.29 0.85
C GLY A 71 -20.05 -16.54 1.45
N ASN A 72 -19.19 -16.39 2.46
CA ASN A 72 -19.42 -16.92 3.82
C ASN A 72 -18.24 -16.50 4.71
N MET A 73 -18.42 -15.46 5.52
CA MET A 73 -17.44 -15.09 6.55
C MET A 73 -17.44 -16.16 7.65
N HIS A 74 -16.72 -17.26 7.46
CA HIS A 74 -16.27 -18.03 8.61
C HIS A 74 -15.21 -17.18 9.30
N ALA A 75 -15.52 -16.78 10.55
CA ALA A 75 -14.67 -15.97 11.39
C ALA A 75 -13.24 -16.51 11.41
N GLY A 76 -12.35 -15.89 10.63
CA GLY A 76 -10.92 -16.05 10.77
C GLY A 76 -10.47 -15.50 12.14
N PRO A 77 -9.35 -15.99 12.69
CA PRO A 77 -8.94 -15.63 14.03
C PRO A 77 -8.70 -14.12 14.11
N SER A 78 -9.33 -13.49 15.09
CA SER A 78 -9.16 -12.09 15.41
C SER A 78 -7.70 -11.80 15.77
N VAL A 79 -6.98 -11.13 14.87
CA VAL A 79 -5.64 -10.60 15.15
C VAL A 79 -5.80 -9.29 15.93
N SER A 80 -5.64 -9.37 17.25
CA SER A 80 -5.53 -8.20 18.12
C SER A 80 -4.13 -7.63 18.02
N VAL A 81 -4.00 -6.42 17.47
CA VAL A 81 -2.77 -5.63 17.49
C VAL A 81 -2.69 -4.91 18.83
N GLU A 82 -1.90 -5.46 19.77
CA GLU A 82 -1.50 -4.70 20.96
C GLU A 82 -0.42 -3.69 20.57
N SER A 83 -0.75 -2.41 20.73
CA SER A 83 0.23 -1.33 20.71
C SER A 83 0.98 -1.35 22.03
N LYS A 84 2.31 -1.41 21.96
CA LYS A 84 3.21 -1.15 23.09
C LYS A 84 4.24 -0.10 22.69
#